data_AF-A0A848Y3T3-F1
#
_entry.id   AF-A0A848Y3T3-F1
#
_cell.length_a   1.000
_cell.length_b   1.000
_cell.length_c   1.000
_cell.angle_alpha   90.00
_cell.angle_beta   90.00
_cell.angle_gamma   90.00
#
_symmetry.space_group_name_H-M   'P 1'
#
loop_
_entity.id
_entity.type
_entity.pdbx_description
1 polymer ?
#
loop_
_entity_poly.entity_id
_entity_poly.type
_entity_poly.pdbx_seq_one_letter_code
_entity_poly.pdbx_strand_id
1 'polypeptide(L)'
;MQSFRIEDPLDQPSQGAVEVVVTMDDGSERWCCFFDPDRLALVGDLVEGTTVRLHLGVQHMIVVSELSQEIIERVLRQLDGNGELLNHTLAVSGRAVEPAPVGRPGP
;
A
#
# COMPACT_ATOMS: atom_id res chain seq x y z
N MET A 1 -2.78 -17.75 1.35
CA MET A 1 -3.22 -16.65 2.24
C MET A 1 -4.56 -16.99 2.87
N GLN A 2 -4.76 -16.60 4.12
CA GLN A 2 -5.97 -16.90 4.87
C GLN A 2 -7.03 -15.80 4.76
N SER A 3 -6.64 -14.54 5.00
CA SER A 3 -7.55 -13.39 4.98
C SER A 3 -6.77 -12.09 4.72
N PHE A 4 -7.50 -10.99 4.50
CA PHE A 4 -6.91 -9.66 4.40
C PHE A 4 -7.83 -8.62 5.07
N ARG A 5 -7.25 -7.49 5.44
CA ARG A 5 -7.95 -6.30 5.96
C ARG A 5 -7.41 -5.05 5.30
N ILE A 6 -8.31 -4.11 5.04
CA ILE A 6 -7.96 -2.78 4.52
C ILE A 6 -7.86 -1.87 5.75
N GLU A 7 -6.71 -1.23 5.93
CA GLU A 7 -6.45 -0.36 7.09
C GLU A 7 -7.01 1.05 6.91
N ASP A 8 -7.11 1.51 5.65
CA ASP A 8 -7.62 2.85 5.31
C ASP A 8 -9.00 2.80 4.62
N PRO A 9 -9.86 3.81 4.81
CA PRO A 9 -11.07 3.95 4.02
C PRO A 9 -10.75 4.04 2.53
N LEU A 10 -11.44 3.22 1.71
CA LEU A 10 -11.23 3.20 0.25
C LEU A 10 -11.55 4.54 -0.41
N ASP A 11 -12.55 5.24 0.10
CA ASP A 11 -13.06 6.51 -0.41
C ASP A 11 -12.20 7.71 0.03
N GLN A 12 -11.50 7.63 1.16
CA GLN A 12 -10.64 8.70 1.70
C GLN A 12 -9.45 8.13 2.50
N PRO A 13 -8.42 7.59 1.85
CA PRO A 13 -7.25 7.10 2.58
C PRO A 13 -6.48 8.27 3.16
N SER A 14 -6.02 8.09 4.39
CA SER A 14 -5.32 9.13 5.15
C SER A 14 -3.99 9.56 4.51
N GLN A 15 -3.39 8.73 3.65
CA GLN A 15 -2.05 8.93 3.06
C GLN A 15 -1.99 8.78 1.53
N GLY A 16 -3.13 8.79 0.84
CA GLY A 16 -3.21 8.65 -0.62
C GLY A 16 -3.01 7.22 -1.15
N ALA A 17 -2.46 6.31 -0.35
CA ALA A 17 -2.40 4.87 -0.61
C ALA A 17 -3.52 4.14 0.11
N VAL A 18 -4.00 3.01 -0.43
CA VAL A 18 -4.84 2.07 0.36
C VAL A 18 -3.93 1.02 0.96
N GLU A 19 -3.71 1.09 2.27
CA GLU A 19 -2.95 0.09 3.00
C GLU A 19 -3.76 -1.19 3.24
N VAL A 20 -3.13 -2.33 2.98
CA VAL A 20 -3.73 -3.64 3.11
C VAL A 20 -2.81 -4.56 3.90
N VAL A 21 -3.35 -5.19 4.95
CA VAL A 21 -2.66 -6.25 5.69
C VAL A 21 -3.24 -7.60 5.28
N VAL A 22 -2.36 -8.52 4.95
CA VAL A 22 -2.65 -9.89 4.56
C VAL A 22 -2.22 -10.83 5.67
N THR A 23 -3.12 -11.68 6.13
CA THR A 23 -2.84 -12.76 7.07
C THR A 23 -2.52 -14.02 6.27
N MET A 24 -1.31 -14.52 6.44
CA MET A 24 -0.81 -15.74 5.81
C MET A 24 -1.36 -17.00 6.51
N ASP A 25 -1.22 -18.17 5.88
CA ASP A 25 -1.75 -19.42 6.41
C ASP A 25 -1.04 -19.90 7.68
N ASP A 26 0.21 -19.45 7.89
CA ASP A 26 0.99 -19.66 9.12
C ASP A 26 0.66 -18.63 10.23
N GLY A 27 -0.31 -17.75 9.98
CA GLY A 27 -0.71 -16.68 10.90
C GLY A 27 0.21 -15.45 10.88
N SER A 28 1.29 -15.44 10.09
CA SER A 28 2.11 -14.25 9.92
C SER A 28 1.36 -13.15 9.16
N GLU A 29 1.69 -11.89 9.45
CA GLU A 29 1.08 -10.74 8.78
C GLU A 29 2.06 -10.08 7.82
N ARG A 30 1.54 -9.74 6.64
CA ARG A 30 2.25 -9.02 5.60
C ARG A 30 1.46 -7.80 5.14
N TRP A 31 2.15 -6.83 4.56
CA TRP A 31 1.57 -5.54 4.20
C TRP A 31 1.91 -5.15 2.76
N CYS A 32 0.94 -4.58 2.08
CA CYS A 32 1.10 -3.91 0.80
C CYS A 32 0.20 -2.68 0.72
N CYS A 33 0.44 -1.85 -0.30
CA CYS A 33 -0.36 -0.67 -0.57
C CYS A 33 -0.81 -0.64 -2.02
N PHE A 34 -2.07 -0.27 -2.23
CA PHE A 34 -2.69 -0.16 -3.55
C PHE A 34 -2.86 1.30 -3.97
N PHE A 35 -2.66 1.54 -5.27
CA PHE A 35 -2.86 2.84 -5.92
C PHE A 35 -3.67 2.70 -7.20
N ASP A 36 -4.57 3.66 -7.42
CA ASP A 36 -5.10 3.99 -8.74
C ASP A 36 -4.28 5.15 -9.37
N PRO A 37 -4.48 5.49 -10.66
CA PRO A 37 -3.71 6.54 -11.31
C PRO A 37 -3.87 7.93 -10.66
N ASP A 38 -5.07 8.24 -10.16
CA ASP A 38 -5.34 9.53 -9.52
C ASP A 38 -4.55 9.67 -8.22
N ARG A 39 -4.46 8.61 -7.44
CA ARG A 39 -3.66 8.54 -6.21
C ARG A 39 -2.16 8.54 -6.49
N LEU A 40 -1.73 7.80 -7.51
CA LEU A 40 -0.33 7.74 -7.92
C LEU A 40 0.22 9.13 -8.28
N ALA A 41 -0.62 10.01 -8.83
CA ALA A 41 -0.24 11.39 -9.13
C ALA A 41 -0.02 12.28 -7.89
N LEU A 42 -0.49 11.86 -6.71
CA LEU A 42 -0.47 12.66 -5.47
C LEU A 42 0.71 12.32 -4.55
N VAL A 43 1.20 11.09 -4.60
CA VAL A 43 2.23 10.56 -3.69
C VAL A 43 3.57 10.33 -4.39
N GLY A 44 4.66 10.21 -3.64
CA GLY A 44 6.00 9.95 -4.21
C GLY A 44 6.84 11.21 -4.43
N ASP A 45 8.10 10.98 -4.80
CA ASP A 45 9.11 12.03 -4.96
C ASP A 45 8.86 12.82 -6.23
N LEU A 46 9.00 14.15 -6.18
CA LEU A 46 8.87 14.97 -7.37
C LEU A 46 10.16 14.88 -8.20
N VAL A 47 10.04 14.54 -9.49
CA VAL A 47 11.19 14.63 -10.40
C VAL A 47 11.50 16.10 -10.65
N GLU A 48 12.74 16.50 -10.37
CA GLU A 48 13.20 17.89 -10.45
C GLU A 48 12.83 18.55 -11.79
N GLY A 49 12.24 19.75 -11.72
CA GLY A 49 11.81 20.51 -12.89
C GLY A 49 10.55 19.97 -13.59
N THR A 50 9.83 19.02 -12.99
CA THR A 50 8.61 18.44 -13.56
C THR A 50 7.47 18.37 -12.53
N THR A 51 6.29 17.93 -12.98
CA THR A 51 5.16 17.56 -12.10
C THR A 51 5.04 16.04 -11.90
N VAL A 52 6.02 15.27 -12.37
CA VAL A 52 5.98 13.80 -12.36
C VAL A 52 6.34 13.28 -10.97
N ARG A 53 5.57 12.29 -10.51
CA ARG A 53 5.84 11.53 -9.28
C ARG A 53 6.70 10.30 -9.58
N LEU A 54 7.72 10.10 -8.77
CA LEU A 54 8.67 9.00 -8.85
C LEU A 54 8.45 8.04 -7.67
N HIS A 55 8.41 6.75 -7.99
CA HIS A 55 8.34 5.66 -7.03
C HIS A 55 9.43 4.65 -7.37
N LEU A 56 10.37 4.43 -6.45
CA LEU A 56 11.52 3.53 -6.65
C LEU A 56 11.54 2.40 -5.64
N GLY A 57 11.75 1.17 -6.13
CA GLY A 57 12.04 0.00 -5.28
C GLY A 57 10.92 -0.42 -4.32
N VAL A 58 9.69 0.04 -4.54
CA VAL A 58 8.56 -0.16 -3.62
C VAL A 58 7.92 -1.52 -3.89
N GLN A 59 8.56 -2.61 -3.46
CA GLN A 59 8.09 -3.99 -3.75
C GLN A 59 6.64 -4.25 -3.34
N HIS A 60 6.20 -3.62 -2.25
CA HIS A 60 4.87 -3.75 -1.67
C HIS A 60 3.84 -2.80 -2.29
N MET A 61 4.22 -2.05 -3.33
CA MET A 61 3.32 -1.14 -4.04
C MET A 61 2.69 -1.86 -5.23
N ILE A 62 1.37 -1.88 -5.25
CA ILE A 62 0.55 -2.50 -6.30
C ILE A 62 -0.27 -1.42 -6.97
N VAL A 63 -0.14 -1.28 -8.29
CA VAL A 63 -0.87 -0.27 -9.07
C VAL A 63 -1.94 -0.96 -9.91
N VAL A 64 -3.16 -0.44 -9.84
CA VAL A 64 -4.33 -0.91 -10.60
C VAL A 64 -4.95 0.27 -11.34
N SER A 65 -5.67 0.01 -12.43
CA SER A 65 -6.36 1.07 -13.18
C SER A 65 -7.62 1.57 -12.48
N GLU A 66 -8.24 0.74 -11.65
CA GLU A 66 -9.43 1.03 -10.86
C GLU A 66 -9.31 0.33 -9.51
N LEU A 67 -9.63 1.03 -8.43
CA LEU A 67 -9.45 0.53 -7.07
C LEU A 67 -10.80 0.28 -6.38
N SER A 68 -11.01 -0.97 -5.99
CA SER A 68 -12.15 -1.39 -5.16
C SER A 68 -11.74 -2.56 -4.27
N GLN A 69 -12.53 -2.84 -3.24
CA GLN A 69 -12.30 -4.01 -2.37
C GLN A 69 -12.27 -5.32 -3.17
N GLU A 70 -13.15 -5.46 -4.16
CA GLU A 70 -13.22 -6.64 -5.02
C GLU A 70 -11.93 -6.81 -5.84
N ILE A 71 -11.40 -5.71 -6.39
CA ILE A 71 -10.14 -5.74 -7.15
C ILE A 71 -8.97 -6.11 -6.23
N ILE A 72 -8.89 -5.53 -5.03
CA ILE A 72 -7.87 -5.86 -4.03
C ILE A 72 -7.89 -7.37 -3.75
N GLU A 73 -9.06 -7.94 -3.44
CA GLU A 73 -9.19 -9.36 -3.15
C GLU A 73 -8.74 -10.23 -4.33
N ARG A 74 -9.19 -9.91 -5.54
CA ARG A 74 -8.84 -10.66 -6.76
C ARG A 74 -7.33 -10.65 -7.01
N VAL A 75 -6.70 -9.48 -6.89
CA VAL A 75 -5.24 -9.34 -7.07
C VAL A 75 -4.48 -10.13 -6.01
N LEU A 76 -4.86 -10.02 -4.73
CA LEU A 76 -4.21 -10.78 -3.66
C LEU A 76 -4.35 -12.29 -3.86
N ARG A 77 -5.53 -12.77 -4.26
CA ARG A 77 -5.75 -14.20 -4.57
C ARG A 77 -4.92 -14.66 -5.77
N GLN A 78 -4.78 -13.83 -6.79
CA GLN A 78 -3.95 -14.14 -7.95
C GLN A 78 -2.47 -14.24 -7.56
N LEU A 79 -1.96 -13.28 -6.78
CA LEU A 79 -0.58 -13.31 -6.29
C LEU A 79 -0.31 -14.52 -5.41
N ASP A 80 -1.24 -14.87 -4.53
CA ASP A 80 -1.15 -16.05 -3.67
C ASP A 80 -1.15 -17.35 -4.49
N GLY A 81 -2.07 -17.48 -5.45
CA GLY A 81 -2.17 -18.63 -6.35
C GLY A 81 -0.94 -18.81 -7.25
N ASN A 82 -0.24 -17.72 -7.58
CA ASN A 82 1.01 -17.74 -8.34
C ASN A 82 2.27 -17.93 -7.47
N GLY A 83 2.14 -17.90 -6.13
CA GLY A 83 3.29 -17.91 -5.22
C GLY A 83 4.10 -16.60 -5.21
N GLU A 84 3.52 -15.51 -5.70
CA GLU A 84 4.17 -14.19 -5.84
C GLU A 84 3.87 -13.25 -4.66
N LEU A 85 2.93 -13.61 -3.80
CA LEU A 85 2.47 -12.76 -2.70
C LEU A 85 3.62 -12.26 -1.80
N LEU A 86 4.63 -13.09 -1.54
CA LEU A 86 5.81 -12.71 -0.74
C LEU A 86 6.68 -11.64 -1.42
N ASN A 87 6.73 -11.63 -2.76
CA ASN A 87 7.52 -10.67 -3.53
C ASN A 87 6.85 -9.30 -3.62
N HIS A 88 5.55 -9.25 -3.34
CA HIS A 88 4.71 -8.04 -3.44
C HIS A 88 4.17 -7.55 -2.10
N THR A 89 4.73 -8.03 -0.98
CA THR A 89 4.33 -7.63 0.36
C THR A 89 5.55 -7.60 1.29
N LEU A 90 5.53 -6.75 2.33
CA LEU A 90 6.53 -6.73 3.39
C LEU A 90 6.01 -7.41 4.66
N ALA A 91 6.89 -7.96 5.49
CA ALA A 91 6.49 -8.44 6.82
C ALA A 91 6.10 -7.27 7.73
N VAL A 92 4.95 -7.35 8.41
CA VAL A 92 4.48 -6.28 9.32
C VAL A 92 5.45 -6.05 10.48
N SER A 93 6.15 -7.08 10.93
CA SER A 93 7.17 -7.02 11.98
C SER A 93 8.35 -6.09 11.65
N GLY A 94 8.50 -5.67 10.38
CA GLY A 94 9.55 -4.76 9.91
C GLY A 94 9.11 -3.30 9.72
N ARG A 95 7.87 -2.93 10.07
CA ARG A 95 7.38 -1.55 9.91
C ARG A 95 7.98 -0.65 10.99
N ALA A 96 8.92 0.22 10.62
CA ALA A 96 9.22 1.39 11.44
C ALA A 96 7.95 2.25 11.48
N VAL A 97 7.35 2.40 12.65
CA VAL A 97 6.27 3.37 12.87
C VAL A 97 6.92 4.75 12.69
N GLU A 98 6.61 5.46 11.60
CA GLU A 98 7.04 6.84 11.47
C GLU A 98 6.46 7.65 12.66
N PRO A 99 7.28 8.43 13.38
CA PRO A 99 6.76 9.25 14.46
C PRO A 99 5.79 10.28 13.87
N ALA A 100 4.63 10.43 14.53
CA ALA A 100 3.63 11.42 14.17
C ALA A 100 4.28 12.81 13.98
N PRO A 101 3.82 13.62 13.00
CA PRO A 101 4.36 14.95 12.81
C PRO A 101 4.17 15.75 14.10
N VAL A 102 5.29 16.17 14.71
CA VAL A 102 5.28 17.08 15.86
C VAL A 102 4.53 18.33 15.42
N GLY A 103 3.34 18.52 16.02
CA GLY A 103 2.57 19.74 15.83
C GLY A 103 3.46 20.92 16.17
N ARG A 104 3.63 21.85 15.23
CA ARG A 104 4.32 23.11 15.51
C ARG A 104 3.61 23.77 16.70
N PRO A 105 4.33 24.24 17.73
CA PRO A 105 3.70 25.07 18.75
C PRO A 105 3.16 26.32 18.04
N GLY A 106 1.89 26.63 18.28
CA GLY A 106 1.26 27.85 17.81
C GLY A 106 1.94 29.10 18.40
N PRO A 107 1.67 30.27 17.82
CA PRO A 107 2.38 31.53 18.09
C PRO A 107 2.28 31.99 19.56
#